data_AF-A0AAW9RU56-F1
#
_entry.id   AF-A0AAW9RU56-F1
#
_cell.length_a   1.000
_cell.length_b   1.000
_cell.length_c   1.000
_cell.angle_alpha   90.00
_cell.angle_beta   90.00
_cell.angle_gamma   90.00
#
_symmetry.space_group_name_H-M   'P 1'
#
loop_
_entity.id
_entity.type
_entity.pdbx_description
1 polymer ?
#
loop_
_entity_poly.entity_id
_entity_poly.type
_entity_poly.pdbx_seq_one_letter_code
_entity_poly.pdbx_strand_id
1 'polypeptide(L)'
;MARASRTTKTKAAAAKRPAKKTPAGKAKAKAKSGAKSTAPKAAPRAKTTAKATGKPPATRSAAKKTRAQTYVEADPVFAAGLELRHAMWGPGGGEDQINAASDFLLPLQEIVTKYCFGETWTREALSRRDRSLVTLGILVSQARPHELKVHVRGALANGVTKEEIGEVLRHAMVYCGIPRGVEAYRSAAEVLNELGLD
;
A
#
# COMPACT_ATOMS: atom_id res chain seq x y z
N MET A 1 -16.86 44.18 -42.26
CA MET A 1 -15.84 43.46 -43.03
C MET A 1 -15.97 41.97 -42.75
N ALA A 2 -16.60 41.24 -43.67
CA ALA A 2 -16.73 39.79 -43.63
C ALA A 2 -15.51 39.16 -44.31
N ARG A 3 -14.91 38.13 -43.70
CA ARG A 3 -13.97 37.25 -44.40
C ARG A 3 -14.32 35.80 -44.11
N ALA A 4 -14.86 35.17 -45.13
CA ALA A 4 -15.28 33.78 -45.15
C ALA A 4 -14.11 32.84 -45.50
N SER A 5 -14.27 31.59 -45.05
CA SER A 5 -13.97 30.36 -45.79
C SER A 5 -12.51 29.93 -45.95
N ARG A 6 -12.13 28.83 -45.27
CA ARG A 6 -12.14 27.50 -45.91
C ARG A 6 -11.85 26.36 -44.93
N THR A 7 -12.87 25.54 -44.71
CA THR A 7 -12.79 24.15 -44.27
C THR A 7 -12.08 23.30 -45.32
N THR A 8 -11.06 22.54 -44.93
CA THR A 8 -10.62 21.34 -45.66
C THR A 8 -10.87 20.12 -44.79
N LYS A 9 -11.77 19.26 -45.28
CA LYS A 9 -12.26 18.05 -44.64
C LYS A 9 -11.53 16.88 -45.30
N THR A 10 -10.40 16.44 -44.73
CA THR A 10 -9.70 15.24 -45.19
C THR A 10 -10.33 14.01 -44.54
N LYS A 11 -11.04 13.23 -45.35
CA LYS A 11 -11.71 11.98 -44.97
C LYS A 11 -10.70 10.83 -45.14
N ALA A 12 -10.08 10.37 -44.06
CA ALA A 12 -9.27 9.15 -44.07
C ALA A 12 -10.15 7.94 -43.79
N ALA A 13 -10.12 6.96 -44.70
CA ALA A 13 -10.89 5.72 -44.63
C ALA A 13 -10.29 4.76 -43.59
N ALA A 14 -11.13 4.28 -42.67
CA ALA A 14 -10.77 3.24 -41.71
C ALA A 14 -10.96 1.85 -42.33
N ALA A 15 -9.87 1.10 -42.48
CA ALA A 15 -9.89 -0.31 -42.88
C ALA A 15 -10.35 -1.19 -41.70
N LYS A 16 -11.44 -1.94 -41.90
CA LYS A 16 -11.95 -2.96 -40.97
C LYS A 16 -10.97 -4.14 -40.89
N ARG A 17 -10.42 -4.43 -39.69
CA ARG A 17 -9.77 -5.71 -39.36
C ARG A 17 -10.83 -6.75 -38.96
N PRO A 18 -10.75 -8.02 -39.43
CA PRO A 18 -11.66 -9.07 -39.01
C PRO A 18 -11.29 -9.64 -37.63
N ALA A 19 -12.32 -9.98 -36.87
CA ALA A 19 -12.25 -10.60 -35.54
C ALA A 19 -11.69 -12.03 -35.60
N LYS A 20 -10.73 -12.35 -34.72
CA LYS A 20 -10.19 -13.70 -34.57
C LYS A 20 -11.04 -14.46 -33.55
N LYS A 21 -11.71 -15.52 -34.01
CA LYS A 21 -12.48 -16.46 -33.18
C LYS A 21 -11.55 -17.26 -32.25
N THR A 22 -11.90 -17.37 -30.98
CA THR A 22 -11.32 -18.33 -30.03
C THR A 22 -12.20 -19.58 -29.99
N PRO A 23 -11.67 -20.81 -30.08
CA PRO A 23 -12.48 -22.01 -29.88
C PRO A 23 -12.57 -22.39 -28.40
N ALA A 24 -13.78 -22.72 -27.98
CA ALA A 24 -14.10 -23.32 -26.69
C ALA A 24 -13.60 -24.77 -26.64
N GLY A 25 -12.82 -25.11 -25.62
CA GLY A 25 -12.41 -26.48 -25.28
C GLY A 25 -13.10 -26.96 -24.02
N LYS A 26 -13.96 -27.98 -24.17
CA LYS A 26 -14.57 -28.76 -23.07
C LYS A 26 -13.52 -29.74 -22.51
N ALA A 27 -13.52 -29.97 -21.19
CA ALA A 27 -13.24 -31.30 -20.64
C ALA A 27 -13.81 -31.46 -19.21
N LYS A 28 -14.57 -32.54 -19.03
CA LYS A 28 -15.12 -33.09 -17.80
C LYS A 28 -14.01 -33.69 -16.92
N ALA A 29 -14.23 -33.77 -15.60
CA ALA A 29 -14.17 -35.04 -14.87
C ALA A 29 -14.81 -34.92 -13.48
N LYS A 30 -15.61 -35.93 -13.16
CA LYS A 30 -16.31 -36.18 -11.90
C LYS A 30 -15.56 -37.32 -11.22
N ALA A 31 -15.29 -37.22 -9.93
CA ALA A 31 -14.98 -38.38 -9.10
C ALA A 31 -15.49 -38.16 -7.67
N LYS A 32 -16.44 -39.01 -7.27
CA LYS A 32 -16.81 -39.27 -5.88
C LYS A 32 -15.85 -40.32 -5.34
N SER A 33 -15.42 -40.21 -4.10
CA SER A 33 -15.44 -41.35 -3.16
C SER A 33 -15.38 -40.83 -1.73
N GLY A 34 -16.18 -41.46 -0.86
CA GLY A 34 -16.16 -41.21 0.57
C GLY A 34 -15.37 -42.27 1.30
N ALA A 35 -14.97 -41.97 2.53
CA ALA A 35 -14.75 -42.96 3.58
C ALA A 35 -14.85 -42.28 4.95
N LYS A 36 -15.76 -42.81 5.78
CA LYS A 36 -15.87 -42.57 7.23
C LYS A 36 -14.67 -43.18 7.96
N SER A 37 -14.27 -42.58 9.09
CA SER A 37 -13.66 -43.28 10.26
C SER A 37 -13.47 -42.24 11.39
N THR A 38 -14.43 -42.11 12.32
CA THR A 38 -14.48 -42.68 13.69
C THR A 38 -13.42 -42.16 14.67
N ALA A 39 -13.86 -41.28 15.57
CA ALA A 39 -13.18 -40.95 16.83
C ALA A 39 -13.23 -42.12 17.83
N PRO A 40 -12.36 -42.10 18.86
CA PRO A 40 -12.77 -42.63 20.17
C PRO A 40 -12.53 -41.68 21.34
N LYS A 41 -13.63 -41.53 22.10
CA LYS A 41 -13.85 -41.34 23.54
C LYS A 41 -12.67 -41.25 24.53
N ALA A 42 -12.86 -40.37 25.50
CA ALA A 42 -12.09 -40.16 26.73
C ALA A 42 -12.57 -41.02 27.93
N ALA A 43 -11.67 -41.24 28.92
CA ALA A 43 -11.85 -41.22 30.41
C ALA A 43 -10.69 -41.99 31.12
N PRO A 44 -10.46 -41.89 32.46
CA PRO A 44 -10.48 -40.74 33.37
C PRO A 44 -9.21 -40.59 34.28
N ARG A 45 -9.00 -39.34 34.71
CA ARG A 45 -8.40 -38.76 35.95
C ARG A 45 -7.55 -39.61 36.94
N ALA A 46 -6.36 -39.08 37.27
CA ALA A 46 -5.72 -39.22 38.58
C ALA A 46 -5.30 -37.85 39.14
N LYS A 47 -5.67 -37.57 40.40
CA LYS A 47 -5.26 -36.40 41.18
C LYS A 47 -3.94 -36.73 41.86
N THR A 48 -2.90 -35.95 41.63
CA THR A 48 -1.70 -35.93 42.46
C THR A 48 -1.35 -34.48 42.81
N THR A 49 -1.40 -34.21 44.12
CA THR A 49 -0.97 -32.99 44.78
C THR A 49 0.54 -32.91 44.81
N ALA A 50 1.14 -31.96 44.09
CA ALA A 50 2.57 -31.66 44.16
C ALA A 50 2.79 -30.21 44.61
N LYS A 51 3.12 -30.10 45.90
CA LYS A 51 3.90 -29.10 46.64
C LYS A 51 4.37 -27.87 45.84
N ALA A 52 3.84 -26.70 46.22
CA ALA A 52 4.37 -25.40 45.84
C ALA A 52 5.79 -25.21 46.38
N THR A 53 6.78 -25.19 45.49
CA THR A 53 8.09 -24.60 45.76
C THR A 53 8.07 -23.18 45.20
N GLY A 54 7.98 -22.21 46.11
CA GLY A 54 8.03 -20.79 45.76
C GLY A 54 9.40 -20.47 45.14
N LYS A 55 9.42 -20.31 43.82
CA LYS A 55 10.49 -19.60 43.12
C LYS A 55 10.40 -18.13 43.56
N PRO A 56 11.48 -17.49 44.05
CA PRO A 56 11.44 -16.06 44.35
C PRO A 56 11.00 -15.30 43.09
N PRO A 57 10.21 -14.22 43.23
CA PRO A 57 9.74 -13.47 42.06
C PRO A 57 10.98 -13.03 41.29
N ALA A 58 11.09 -13.48 40.05
CA ALA A 58 12.10 -12.97 39.14
C ALA A 58 11.93 -11.45 39.16
N THR A 59 12.99 -10.74 39.56
CA THR A 59 13.05 -9.29 39.40
C THR A 59 12.70 -9.03 37.94
N ARG A 60 11.58 -8.32 37.73
CA ARG A 60 11.07 -8.03 36.40
C ARG A 60 12.08 -7.05 35.80
N SER A 61 13.11 -7.58 35.14
CA SER A 61 14.09 -6.79 34.41
C SER A 61 13.28 -5.93 33.45
N ALA A 62 13.36 -4.61 33.62
CA ALA A 62 12.64 -3.68 32.76
C ALA A 62 13.05 -3.99 31.31
N ALA A 63 12.06 -4.33 30.48
CA ALA A 63 12.31 -4.60 29.06
C ALA A 63 13.02 -3.38 28.45
N LYS A 64 14.14 -3.63 27.76
CA LYS A 64 14.89 -2.54 27.11
C LYS A 64 13.99 -1.89 26.07
N LYS A 65 13.86 -0.57 26.13
CA LYS A 65 13.03 0.22 25.19
C LYS A 65 13.47 -0.03 23.75
N THR A 66 12.52 -0.03 22.83
CA THR A 66 12.81 -0.11 21.39
C THR A 66 13.42 1.21 20.89
N ARG A 67 14.00 1.19 19.68
CA ARG A 67 14.50 2.42 19.05
C ARG A 67 13.35 3.38 18.81
N ALA A 68 12.23 2.92 18.25
CA ALA A 68 11.06 3.74 18.00
C ALA A 68 10.52 4.40 19.29
N GLN A 69 10.41 3.65 20.40
CA GLN A 69 10.00 4.20 21.70
C GLN A 69 10.92 5.32 22.18
N THR A 70 12.23 5.19 21.96
CA THR A 70 13.21 6.21 22.34
C THR A 70 12.97 7.52 21.59
N TYR A 71 12.67 7.45 20.28
CA TYR A 71 12.38 8.63 19.47
C TYR A 71 11.02 9.26 19.78
N VAL A 72 9.98 8.44 20.02
CA VAL A 72 8.65 8.92 20.41
C VAL A 72 8.69 9.73 21.70
N GLU A 73 9.46 9.29 22.69
CA GLU A 73 9.63 10.02 23.95
C GLU A 73 10.44 11.32 23.79
N ALA A 74 11.40 11.34 22.85
CA ALA A 74 12.31 12.46 22.66
C ALA A 74 11.72 13.59 21.81
N ASP A 75 10.82 13.29 20.87
CA ASP A 75 10.35 14.25 19.87
C ASP A 75 8.84 14.12 19.60
N PRO A 76 8.01 15.10 20.00
CA PRO A 76 6.57 15.04 19.80
C PRO A 76 6.15 15.07 18.32
N VAL A 77 6.96 15.66 17.45
CA VAL A 77 6.69 15.68 16.00
C VAL A 77 6.95 14.30 15.41
N PHE A 78 8.03 13.64 15.83
CA PHE A 78 8.28 12.26 15.47
C PHE A 78 7.14 11.35 15.95
N ALA A 79 6.70 11.52 17.20
CA ALA A 79 5.57 10.77 17.76
C ALA A 79 4.30 10.93 16.91
N ALA A 80 3.92 12.16 16.57
CA ALA A 80 2.78 12.42 15.69
C ALA A 80 2.95 11.76 14.30
N GLY A 81 4.17 11.77 13.76
CA GLY A 81 4.49 11.12 12.49
C GLY A 81 4.34 9.60 12.55
N LEU A 82 4.81 8.97 13.63
CA LEU A 82 4.70 7.53 13.81
C LEU A 82 3.23 7.11 14.02
N GLU A 83 2.47 7.85 14.82
CA GLU A 83 1.03 7.62 14.99
C GLU A 83 0.27 7.72 13.66
N LEU A 84 0.61 8.69 12.82
CA LEU A 84 0.04 8.79 11.49
C LEU A 84 0.39 7.57 10.63
N ARG A 85 1.63 7.08 10.67
CA ARG A 85 2.01 5.86 9.95
C ARG A 85 1.27 4.63 10.46
N HIS A 86 1.03 4.53 11.77
CA HIS A 86 0.21 3.47 12.35
C HIS A 86 -1.24 3.53 11.85
N ALA A 87 -1.81 4.73 11.75
CA ALA A 87 -3.16 4.91 11.20
C ALA A 87 -3.25 4.49 9.72
N MET A 88 -2.16 4.62 8.95
CA MET A 88 -2.13 4.30 7.52
C MET A 88 -1.80 2.83 7.22
N TRP A 89 -0.88 2.23 7.97
CA TRP A 89 -0.32 0.88 7.68
C TRP A 89 -0.44 -0.11 8.85
N GLY A 90 -1.17 0.25 9.89
CA GLY A 90 -1.37 -0.56 11.09
C GLY A 90 -0.19 -0.48 12.09
N PRO A 91 -0.24 -1.26 13.20
CA PRO A 91 0.68 -1.10 14.33
C PRO A 91 2.18 -1.26 14.02
N GLY A 92 2.57 -1.92 12.93
CA GLY A 92 3.99 -2.01 12.49
C GLY A 92 4.41 -0.92 11.49
N GLY A 93 3.48 -0.05 11.10
CA GLY A 93 3.65 0.97 10.07
C GLY A 93 4.76 1.96 10.41
N GLY A 94 5.93 1.78 9.81
CA GLY A 94 7.11 2.59 10.10
C GLY A 94 7.87 2.15 11.35
N GLU A 95 7.19 1.74 12.42
CA GLU A 95 7.85 1.26 13.65
C GLU A 95 8.82 0.11 13.37
N ASP A 96 8.39 -0.90 12.60
CA ASP A 96 9.25 -2.04 12.26
C ASP A 96 10.49 -1.61 11.47
N GLN A 97 10.33 -0.63 10.57
CA GLN A 97 11.43 -0.09 9.75
C GLN A 97 12.43 0.68 10.62
N ILE A 98 11.95 1.43 11.61
CA ILE A 98 12.80 2.16 12.56
C ILE A 98 13.56 1.19 13.46
N ASN A 99 12.87 0.18 13.99
CA ASN A 99 13.45 -0.80 14.90
C ASN A 99 14.47 -1.71 14.19
N ALA A 100 14.22 -2.07 12.92
CA ALA A 100 15.12 -2.88 12.10
C ALA A 100 16.17 -2.06 11.33
N ALA A 101 16.10 -0.71 11.34
CA ALA A 101 17.04 0.13 10.61
C ALA A 101 18.47 -0.10 11.10
N SER A 102 19.41 -0.22 10.15
CA SER A 102 20.83 -0.08 10.48
C SER A 102 21.14 1.34 10.91
N ASP A 103 22.29 1.55 11.56
CA ASP A 103 22.71 2.89 11.98
C ASP A 103 22.86 3.86 10.80
N PHE A 104 23.12 3.33 9.60
CA PHE A 104 23.14 4.10 8.35
C PHE A 104 21.74 4.56 7.91
N LEU A 105 20.72 3.71 8.06
CA LEU A 105 19.35 4.01 7.61
C LEU A 105 18.52 4.73 8.69
N LEU A 106 18.95 4.72 9.95
CA LEU A 106 18.20 5.30 11.04
C LEU A 106 17.95 6.81 10.87
N PRO A 107 18.93 7.65 10.46
CA PRO A 107 18.68 9.07 10.20
C PRO A 107 17.67 9.31 9.08
N LEU A 108 17.63 8.42 8.07
CA LEU A 108 16.60 8.47 7.03
C LEU A 108 15.21 8.21 7.63
N GLN A 109 15.06 7.16 8.43
CA GLN A 109 13.77 6.84 9.05
C GLN A 109 13.29 7.96 9.98
N GLU A 110 14.22 8.61 10.68
CA GLU A 110 13.94 9.80 11.49
C GLU A 110 13.41 10.96 10.63
N ILE A 111 14.15 11.35 9.58
CA ILE A 111 13.76 12.44 8.70
C ILE A 111 12.39 12.18 8.07
N VAL A 112 12.17 10.98 7.54
CA VAL A 112 10.90 10.69 6.85
C VAL A 112 9.76 10.65 7.87
N THR A 113 9.94 10.03 9.04
CA THR A 113 8.87 9.96 10.06
C THR A 113 8.53 11.35 10.59
N LYS A 114 9.53 12.15 10.92
CA LYS A 114 9.33 13.50 11.47
C LYS A 114 8.81 14.49 10.43
N TYR A 115 9.54 14.71 9.34
CA TYR A 115 9.24 15.81 8.42
C TYR A 115 8.14 15.47 7.41
N CYS A 116 8.12 14.25 6.89
CA CYS A 116 7.03 13.85 5.99
C CYS A 116 5.76 13.66 6.81
N PHE A 117 5.76 12.75 7.78
CA PHE A 117 4.52 12.39 8.45
C PHE A 117 4.16 13.36 9.58
N GLY A 118 5.10 13.66 10.48
CA GLY A 118 4.87 14.49 11.67
C GLY A 118 4.61 15.97 11.39
N GLU A 119 5.29 16.56 10.40
CA GLU A 119 5.15 17.98 10.03
C GLU A 119 4.23 18.21 8.84
N THR A 120 4.39 17.45 7.76
CA THR A 120 3.74 17.81 6.48
C THR A 120 2.34 17.21 6.35
N TRP A 121 2.20 15.92 6.66
CA TRP A 121 0.95 15.18 6.43
C TRP A 121 -0.08 15.30 7.55
N THR A 122 0.32 15.73 8.74
CA THR A 122 -0.55 16.03 9.89
C THR A 122 -1.29 17.38 9.77
N ARG A 123 -0.87 18.26 8.86
CA ARG A 123 -1.49 19.60 8.70
C ARG A 123 -2.89 19.52 8.11
N GLU A 124 -3.82 20.26 8.72
CA GLU A 124 -5.28 20.14 8.46
C GLU A 124 -5.78 20.84 7.18
N ALA A 125 -5.01 21.76 6.59
CA ALA A 125 -5.46 22.54 5.43
C ALA A 125 -5.72 21.71 4.16
N LEU A 126 -5.15 20.51 4.06
CA LEU A 126 -5.43 19.55 3.00
C LEU A 126 -5.61 18.17 3.62
N SER A 127 -6.67 17.48 3.20
CA SER A 127 -6.93 16.11 3.63
C SER A 127 -5.81 15.16 3.19
N ARG A 128 -5.62 14.05 3.91
CA ARG A 128 -4.64 13.02 3.52
C ARG A 128 -4.94 12.43 2.14
N ARG A 129 -6.22 12.28 1.80
CA ARG A 129 -6.68 11.84 0.48
C ARG A 129 -6.17 12.79 -0.61
N ASP A 130 -6.35 14.09 -0.43
CA ASP A 130 -5.93 15.09 -1.44
C ASP A 130 -4.41 15.19 -1.54
N ARG A 131 -3.70 15.07 -0.41
CA ARG A 131 -2.23 14.99 -0.40
C ARG A 131 -1.73 13.78 -1.18
N SER A 132 -2.38 12.62 -1.05
CA SER A 132 -2.05 11.44 -1.85
C SER A 132 -2.23 11.70 -3.35
N LEU A 133 -3.33 12.32 -3.78
CA LEU A 133 -3.56 12.66 -5.19
C LEU A 133 -2.47 13.58 -5.74
N VAL A 134 -2.14 14.65 -5.01
CA VAL A 134 -1.07 15.59 -5.39
C VAL A 134 0.29 14.87 -5.47
N THR A 135 0.58 14.03 -4.48
CA THR A 135 1.85 13.28 -4.43
C THR A 135 1.99 12.32 -5.62
N LEU A 136 0.92 11.62 -6.00
CA LEU A 136 0.94 10.77 -7.20
C LEU A 136 1.28 11.58 -8.46
N GLY A 137 0.65 12.74 -8.65
CA GLY A 137 0.96 13.64 -9.76
C GLY A 137 2.44 14.09 -9.79
N ILE A 138 2.99 14.45 -8.63
CA ILE A 138 4.40 14.81 -8.48
C ILE A 138 5.31 13.63 -8.87
N LEU A 139 5.02 12.41 -8.41
CA LEU A 139 5.84 11.24 -8.70
C LEU A 139 5.82 10.85 -10.18
N VAL A 140 4.68 11.03 -10.86
CA VAL A 140 4.61 10.91 -12.33
C VAL A 140 5.54 11.93 -12.98
N SER A 141 5.50 13.19 -12.53
CA SER A 141 6.36 14.25 -13.08
C SER A 141 7.84 13.95 -12.89
N GLN A 142 8.22 13.25 -11.83
CA GLN A 142 9.62 12.91 -11.52
C GLN A 142 10.09 11.58 -12.14
N ALA A 143 9.21 10.83 -12.81
CA ALA A 143 9.50 9.49 -13.31
C ALA A 143 10.06 8.56 -12.22
N ARG A 144 9.38 8.49 -11.07
CA ARG A 144 9.77 7.66 -9.91
C ARG A 144 8.81 6.47 -9.75
N PRO A 145 8.90 5.43 -10.58
CA PRO A 145 7.94 4.32 -10.57
C PRO A 145 7.97 3.51 -9.26
N HIS A 146 9.14 3.32 -8.65
CA HIS A 146 9.25 2.57 -7.40
C HIS A 146 8.49 3.26 -6.27
N GLU A 147 8.71 4.56 -6.09
CA GLU A 147 8.00 5.38 -5.10
C GLU A 147 6.50 5.49 -5.44
N LEU A 148 6.16 5.61 -6.73
CA LEU A 148 4.75 5.64 -7.14
C LEU A 148 3.99 4.41 -6.63
N LYS A 149 4.58 3.22 -6.67
CA LYS A 149 3.94 2.00 -6.14
C LYS A 149 3.66 2.09 -4.64
N VAL A 150 4.58 2.66 -3.85
CA VAL A 150 4.39 2.87 -2.42
C VAL A 150 3.24 3.85 -2.19
N HIS A 151 3.22 4.95 -2.95
CA HIS A 151 2.20 5.99 -2.83
C HIS A 151 0.83 5.58 -3.38
N VAL A 152 0.73 4.63 -4.31
CA VAL A 152 -0.55 4.02 -4.71
C VAL A 152 -1.17 3.26 -3.54
N ARG A 153 -0.38 2.44 -2.82
CA ARG A 153 -0.87 1.76 -1.60
C ARG A 153 -1.29 2.75 -0.53
N GLY A 154 -0.49 3.79 -0.30
CA GLY A 154 -0.82 4.87 0.65
C GLY A 154 -2.07 5.67 0.24
N ALA A 155 -2.27 5.92 -1.06
CA ALA A 155 -3.46 6.59 -1.57
C ALA A 155 -4.73 5.78 -1.31
N LEU A 156 -4.70 4.47 -1.60
CA LEU A 156 -5.80 3.55 -1.31
C LEU A 156 -6.11 3.51 0.21
N ALA A 157 -5.08 3.43 1.06
CA ALA A 157 -5.24 3.46 2.52
C ALA A 157 -5.86 4.77 3.03
N ASN A 158 -5.61 5.89 2.33
CA ASN A 158 -6.21 7.19 2.62
C ASN A 158 -7.60 7.40 1.97
N GLY A 159 -8.17 6.37 1.33
CA GLY A 159 -9.51 6.41 0.74
C GLY A 159 -9.59 6.96 -0.68
N VAL A 160 -8.46 7.09 -1.39
CA VAL A 160 -8.48 7.37 -2.84
C VAL A 160 -8.91 6.11 -3.59
N THR A 161 -9.81 6.24 -4.58
CA THR A 161 -10.27 5.07 -5.36
C THR A 161 -9.34 4.75 -6.53
N LYS A 162 -9.48 3.54 -7.11
CA LYS A 162 -8.75 3.14 -8.33
C LYS A 162 -9.01 4.12 -9.48
N GLU A 163 -10.25 4.54 -9.63
CA GLU A 163 -10.69 5.46 -10.69
C GLU A 163 -10.03 6.83 -10.53
N GLU A 164 -9.97 7.34 -9.29
CA GLU A 164 -9.33 8.62 -8.98
C GLU A 164 -7.81 8.58 -9.22
N ILE A 165 -7.15 7.48 -8.87
CA ILE A 165 -5.75 7.24 -9.23
C ILE A 165 -5.60 7.27 -10.75
N GLY A 166 -6.45 6.54 -11.47
CA GLY A 166 -6.47 6.52 -12.93
C GLY A 166 -6.59 7.91 -13.55
N GLU A 167 -7.46 8.78 -13.01
CA GLU A 167 -7.66 10.13 -13.50
C GLU A 167 -6.49 11.07 -13.19
N VAL A 168 -5.86 10.96 -12.00
CA VAL A 168 -4.65 11.72 -11.70
C VAL A 168 -3.50 11.34 -12.63
N LEU A 169 -3.30 10.04 -12.88
CA LEU A 169 -2.26 9.58 -13.80
C LEU A 169 -2.51 10.04 -15.24
N ARG A 170 -3.77 10.01 -15.68
CA ARG A 170 -4.19 10.55 -16.99
C ARG A 170 -3.86 12.04 -17.11
N HIS A 171 -4.24 12.82 -16.10
CA HIS A 171 -4.02 14.25 -16.09
C HIS A 171 -2.52 14.57 -16.12
N ALA A 172 -1.75 13.96 -15.23
CA ALA A 172 -0.31 14.15 -15.15
C ALA A 172 0.40 13.75 -16.45
N MET A 173 -0.04 12.68 -17.12
CA MET A 173 0.51 12.22 -18.41
C MET A 173 0.45 13.29 -19.50
N VAL A 174 -0.63 14.07 -19.57
CA VAL A 174 -0.80 15.11 -20.60
C VAL A 174 0.22 16.24 -20.43
N TYR A 175 0.56 16.59 -19.18
CA TYR A 175 1.50 17.68 -18.88
C TYR A 175 2.96 17.22 -18.74
N CYS A 176 3.19 15.99 -18.27
CA CYS A 176 4.52 15.45 -18.01
C CYS A 176 5.06 14.60 -19.18
N GLY A 177 4.23 14.32 -20.19
CA GLY A 177 4.56 13.52 -21.35
C GLY A 177 4.09 12.07 -21.26
N ILE A 178 3.67 11.53 -22.42
CA ILE A 178 3.13 10.16 -22.55
C ILE A 178 4.06 9.08 -21.96
N PRO A 179 5.39 9.09 -22.18
CA PRO A 179 6.25 8.02 -21.67
C PRO A 179 6.23 7.88 -20.14
N ARG A 180 6.27 9.01 -19.40
CA ARG A 180 6.19 9.01 -17.93
C ARG A 180 4.85 8.50 -17.44
N GLY A 181 3.77 8.92 -18.10
CA GLY A 181 2.43 8.43 -17.79
C GLY A 181 2.28 6.92 -18.03
N VAL A 182 2.81 6.39 -19.13
CA VAL A 182 2.74 4.94 -19.43
C VAL A 182 3.44 4.12 -18.36
N GLU A 183 4.63 4.54 -17.93
CA GLU A 183 5.36 3.89 -16.84
C GLU A 183 4.60 3.97 -15.50
N ALA A 184 3.97 5.12 -15.24
CA ALA A 184 3.14 5.30 -14.05
C ALA A 184 1.91 4.38 -14.04
N TYR A 185 1.20 4.25 -15.16
CA TYR A 185 0.07 3.32 -15.29
C TYR A 185 0.49 1.87 -15.08
N ARG A 186 1.63 1.45 -15.64
CA ARG A 186 2.15 0.09 -15.42
C ARG A 186 2.44 -0.15 -13.94
N SER A 187 3.11 0.79 -13.30
CA SER A 187 3.45 0.70 -11.88
C SER A 187 2.21 0.65 -10.99
N ALA A 188 1.20 1.48 -11.28
CA ALA A 188 -0.06 1.45 -10.56
C ALA A 188 -0.84 0.14 -10.80
N ALA A 189 -0.90 -0.33 -12.05
CA ALA A 189 -1.55 -1.59 -12.40
C ALA A 189 -0.92 -2.78 -11.68
N GLU A 190 0.41 -2.84 -11.56
CA GLU A 190 1.08 -3.90 -10.78
C GLU A 190 0.56 -3.94 -9.33
N VAL A 191 0.49 -2.78 -8.66
CA VAL A 191 -0.02 -2.69 -7.28
C VAL A 191 -1.50 -3.04 -7.19
N LEU A 192 -2.32 -2.56 -8.13
CA LEU A 192 -3.76 -2.83 -8.14
C LEU A 192 -4.04 -4.32 -8.37
N ASN A 193 -3.28 -4.99 -9.25
CA ASN A 193 -3.36 -6.43 -9.46
C ASN A 193 -2.94 -7.23 -8.22
N GLU A 194 -1.83 -6.84 -7.57
CA GLU A 194 -1.39 -7.45 -6.30
C GLU A 194 -2.47 -7.38 -5.20
N LEU A 195 -3.26 -6.30 -5.19
CA LEU A 195 -4.35 -6.08 -4.24
C LEU A 195 -5.70 -6.66 -4.69
N GLY A 196 -5.79 -7.26 -5.88
CA GLY A 196 -7.03 -7.82 -6.44
C GLY A 196 -8.07 -6.76 -6.82
N LEU A 197 -7.61 -5.56 -7.20
CA LEU A 197 -8.43 -4.41 -7.56
C LEU A 197 -8.52 -4.17 -9.07
N ASP A 198 -7.82 -4.93 -9.90
CA ASP A 198 -7.83 -4.85 -11.37
C ASP A 198 -8.05 -6.22 -12.03
#